data_AF-X1LU90-F1
#
_entry.id   AF-X1LU90-F1
#
_cell.length_a   1.000
_cell.length_b   1.000
_cell.length_c   1.000
_cell.angle_alpha   90.00
_cell.angle_beta   90.00
_cell.angle_gamma   90.00
#
_symmetry.space_group_name_H-M   'P 1'
#
loop_
_entity.id
_entity.type
_entity.pdbx_description
1 polymer ?
#
loop_
_entity_poly.entity_id
_entity_poly.type
_entity_poly.pdbx_seq_one_letter_code
_entity_poly.pdbx_strand_id
1 'polypeptide(L)'
;MFTTSDDNVARKVPALRHNGMISYPEQKDYWLPYLYDVDDVGGKIPYNFCMNEIQAAVGIAQLKRLDYMNNLRRRLAARLINGLKDVKELQLPYEPKGFKHVYHLFPVFYDDPESKANVNDLIRMLHDEFSIRTVPLYPPVYWFTLYK
;
A
#
# COMPACT_ATOMS: atom_id res chain seq x y z
N MET A 1 -5.65 2.09 -6.20
CA MET A 1 -5.35 2.97 -7.35
C MET A 1 -4.54 2.15 -8.33
N PHE A 2 -4.91 2.15 -9.61
CA PHE A 2 -4.10 1.59 -10.68
C PHE A 2 -3.64 2.75 -11.56
N THR A 3 -2.34 2.81 -11.85
CA THR A 3 -1.75 3.83 -12.73
C THR A 3 -0.88 3.12 -13.75
N THR A 4 -0.98 3.53 -15.02
CA THR A 4 -0.17 3.00 -16.11
C THR A 4 0.16 4.14 -17.07
N SER A 5 1.31 4.06 -17.73
CA SER A 5 1.67 4.92 -18.86
C SER A 5 1.30 4.30 -20.21
N ASP A 6 0.78 3.07 -20.23
CA ASP A 6 0.29 2.39 -21.43
C ASP A 6 -1.21 2.65 -21.63
N ASP A 7 -1.55 3.44 -22.65
CA ASP A 7 -2.92 3.78 -22.99
C ASP A 7 -3.77 2.56 -23.35
N ASN A 8 -3.18 1.52 -23.96
CA ASN A 8 -3.91 0.31 -24.31
C ASN A 8 -4.35 -0.47 -23.07
N VAL A 9 -3.55 -0.42 -22.00
CA VAL A 9 -3.93 -0.96 -20.70
C VAL A 9 -4.93 -0.03 -20.02
N ALA A 10 -4.70 1.29 -20.02
CA ALA A 10 -5.57 2.26 -19.37
C ALA A 10 -7.02 2.20 -19.88
N ARG A 11 -7.22 2.08 -21.20
CA ARG A 11 -8.57 2.01 -21.82
C ARG A 11 -9.41 0.82 -21.35
N LYS A 12 -8.78 -0.27 -20.91
CA LYS A 12 -9.46 -1.49 -20.44
C LYS A 12 -9.96 -1.39 -18.99
N VAL A 13 -9.31 -0.56 -18.17
CA VAL A 13 -9.55 -0.49 -16.72
C VAL A 13 -10.98 -0.04 -16.36
N PRO A 14 -11.59 0.98 -17.00
CA PRO A 14 -12.95 1.41 -16.66
C PRO A 14 -13.98 0.29 -16.73
N ALA A 15 -13.98 -0.51 -17.81
CA ALA A 15 -14.87 -1.64 -17.96
C ALA A 15 -14.55 -2.75 -16.94
N LEU A 16 -13.27 -3.10 -16.76
CA LEU A 16 -12.84 -4.14 -15.80
C LEU A 16 -13.27 -3.86 -14.35
N ARG A 17 -13.23 -2.59 -13.93
CA ARG A 17 -13.60 -2.19 -12.56
C ARG A 17 -15.11 -1.94 -12.37
N HIS A 18 -15.88 -1.89 -13.46
CA HIS A 18 -17.30 -1.53 -13.44
C HIS A 18 -18.12 -2.50 -14.30
N ASN A 19 -18.07 -3.79 -13.95
CA ASN A 19 -18.95 -4.84 -14.49
C ASN A 19 -18.96 -4.97 -16.03
N GLY A 20 -17.91 -4.56 -16.73
CA GLY A 20 -17.84 -4.68 -18.19
C GLY A 20 -18.64 -3.63 -18.94
N MET A 21 -19.14 -2.61 -18.23
CA MET A 21 -19.99 -1.58 -18.82
C MET A 21 -19.20 -0.76 -19.84
N ILE A 22 -19.67 -0.75 -21.08
CA ILE A 22 -19.13 0.01 -22.20
C ILE A 22 -20.22 0.86 -22.86
N SER A 23 -19.80 1.97 -23.48
CA SER A 23 -20.67 2.80 -24.30
C SER A 23 -20.67 2.30 -25.74
N TYR A 24 -21.79 2.48 -26.45
CA TYR A 24 -21.84 2.20 -27.88
C TYR A 24 -21.03 3.27 -28.64
N PRO A 25 -20.11 2.89 -29.56
CA PRO A 25 -19.26 3.86 -30.26
C PRO A 25 -20.02 4.97 -31.01
N GLU A 26 -21.21 4.66 -31.50
CA GLU A 26 -22.05 5.58 -32.28
C GLU A 26 -23.33 5.99 -31.53
N GLN A 27 -23.31 5.96 -30.19
CA GLN A 27 -24.48 6.32 -29.39
C GLN A 27 -24.85 7.79 -29.56
N LYS A 28 -25.99 8.05 -30.21
CA LYS A 28 -26.53 9.40 -30.39
C LYS A 28 -27.34 9.87 -29.19
N ASP A 29 -28.29 9.04 -28.76
CA ASP A 29 -29.12 9.27 -27.58
C ASP A 29 -28.68 8.31 -26.48
N TYR A 30 -28.49 8.81 -25.25
CA TYR A 30 -27.91 8.01 -24.17
C TYR A 30 -28.77 6.80 -23.75
N TRP A 31 -30.05 6.75 -24.16
CA TRP A 31 -30.98 5.65 -23.85
C TRP A 31 -31.20 4.66 -25.01
N LEU A 32 -30.71 4.96 -26.23
CA LEU A 32 -30.83 4.07 -27.39
C LEU A 32 -29.46 3.51 -27.80
N PRO A 33 -29.34 2.23 -28.19
CA PRO A 33 -30.36 1.17 -28.13
C PRO A 33 -30.71 0.79 -26.68
N TYR A 34 -29.75 0.89 -25.77
CA TYR A 34 -29.88 0.80 -24.32
C TYR A 34 -28.86 1.75 -23.65
N LEU A 35 -28.93 1.91 -22.33
CA LEU A 35 -28.05 2.83 -21.58
C LEU A 35 -26.55 2.50 -21.74
N TYR A 36 -26.23 1.21 -21.84
CA TYR A 36 -24.87 0.70 -21.99
C TYR A 36 -24.93 -0.75 -22.50
N ASP A 37 -23.80 -1.25 -22.98
CA ASP A 37 -23.58 -2.69 -23.21
C ASP A 37 -22.65 -3.27 -22.13
N VAL A 38 -22.62 -4.59 -22.02
CA VAL A 38 -21.68 -5.32 -21.18
C VAL A 38 -20.86 -6.26 -22.03
N ASP A 39 -19.55 -6.03 -22.03
CA ASP A 39 -18.59 -6.88 -22.73
C ASP A 39 -17.61 -7.52 -21.75
N ASP A 40 -17.03 -8.64 -22.16
CA ASP A 40 -15.81 -9.09 -21.53
C ASP A 40 -14.65 -8.18 -21.95
N VAL A 41 -13.59 -8.10 -21.15
CA VAL A 41 -12.44 -7.24 -21.48
C VAL A 41 -11.28 -8.10 -21.98
N GLY A 42 -11.43 -8.61 -23.20
CA GLY A 42 -10.43 -9.47 -23.84
C GLY A 42 -10.39 -10.87 -23.20
N GLY A 43 -11.55 -11.49 -23.06
CA GLY A 43 -11.74 -12.79 -22.43
C GLY A 43 -11.60 -12.76 -20.90
N LYS A 44 -11.72 -11.58 -20.28
CA LYS A 44 -11.62 -11.39 -18.83
C LYS A 44 -12.97 -10.98 -18.25
N ILE A 45 -13.39 -11.70 -17.21
CA ILE A 45 -14.62 -11.41 -16.47
C ILE A 45 -14.38 -10.14 -15.64
N PRO A 46 -15.18 -9.08 -15.85
CA PRO A 46 -15.10 -7.84 -15.09
C PRO A 46 -15.75 -7.97 -13.70
N TYR A 47 -15.43 -7.03 -12.80
CA TYR A 47 -15.94 -6.98 -11.44
C TYR A 47 -16.43 -5.58 -11.07
N ASN A 48 -17.06 -5.45 -9.90
CA ASN A 48 -17.35 -4.15 -9.30
C ASN A 48 -16.27 -3.79 -8.27
N PHE A 49 -15.27 -3.01 -8.70
CA PHE A 49 -14.22 -2.44 -7.85
C PHE A 49 -14.24 -0.91 -7.89
N CYS A 50 -15.42 -0.32 -8.07
CA CYS A 50 -15.57 1.13 -8.08
C CYS A 50 -15.31 1.72 -6.69
N MET A 51 -14.48 2.76 -6.64
CA MET A 51 -14.38 3.64 -5.49
C MET A 51 -15.61 4.53 -5.43
N ASN A 52 -16.19 4.72 -4.24
CA ASN A 52 -17.34 5.62 -4.09
C ASN A 52 -16.90 7.09 -3.95
N GLU A 53 -17.84 8.02 -4.14
CA GLU A 53 -17.59 9.46 -4.11
C GLU A 53 -17.05 9.95 -2.77
N ILE A 54 -17.48 9.36 -1.65
CA ILE A 54 -17.01 9.75 -0.30
C ILE A 54 -15.53 9.38 -0.15
N GLN A 55 -15.15 8.17 -0.54
CA GLN A 55 -13.76 7.71 -0.56
C GLN A 55 -12.90 8.57 -1.49
N ALA A 56 -13.42 8.93 -2.67
CA ALA A 56 -12.72 9.80 -3.61
C ALA A 56 -12.51 11.21 -3.03
N ALA A 57 -13.54 11.81 -2.41
CA ALA A 57 -13.45 13.12 -1.77
C ALA A 57 -12.41 13.14 -0.64
N VAL A 58 -12.43 12.11 0.23
CA VAL A 58 -11.41 11.93 1.28
C VAL A 58 -10.03 11.77 0.66
N GLY A 59 -9.89 10.95 -0.39
CA GLY A 59 -8.64 10.73 -1.10
C GLY A 59 -8.06 12.03 -1.67
N ILE A 60 -8.88 12.86 -2.32
CA ILE A 60 -8.47 14.17 -2.85
C ILE A 60 -7.99 15.09 -1.71
N ALA A 61 -8.71 15.15 -0.60
CA ALA A 61 -8.32 15.95 0.56
C ALA A 61 -7.00 15.45 1.19
N GLN A 62 -6.78 14.13 1.24
CA GLN A 62 -5.54 13.53 1.73
C GLN A 62 -4.36 13.78 0.78
N LEU A 63 -4.56 13.69 -0.53
CA LEU A 63 -3.52 13.92 -1.54
C LEU A 63 -2.98 15.35 -1.48
N LYS A 64 -3.81 16.35 -1.18
CA LYS A 64 -3.37 17.73 -0.94
C LYS A 64 -2.37 17.88 0.22
N ARG A 65 -2.32 16.89 1.13
CA ARG A 65 -1.44 16.87 2.32
C ARG A 65 -0.29 15.88 2.19
N LEU A 66 -0.12 15.25 1.03
CA LEU A 66 0.83 14.15 0.82
C LEU A 66 2.26 14.52 1.23
N ASP A 67 2.77 15.65 0.73
CA ASP A 67 4.14 16.10 1.03
C ASP A 67 4.34 16.40 2.50
N TYR A 68 3.38 17.07 3.14
CA TYR A 68 3.42 17.33 4.58
C TYR A 68 3.51 16.02 5.38
N MET A 69 2.64 15.05 5.08
CA MET A 69 2.61 13.77 5.78
C MET A 69 3.89 12.97 5.56
N ASN A 70 4.41 12.94 4.33
CA ASN A 70 5.68 12.29 4.02
C ASN A 70 6.85 12.94 4.77
N ASN A 71 6.94 14.26 4.76
CA ASN A 71 8.00 14.99 5.45
C ASN A 71 7.94 14.83 6.98
N LEU A 72 6.73 14.75 7.55
CA LEU A 72 6.56 14.46 8.97
C LEU A 72 7.12 13.06 9.31
N ARG A 73 6.75 12.03 8.55
CA ARG A 73 7.28 10.67 8.75
C ARG A 73 8.79 10.60 8.61
N ARG A 74 9.36 11.26 7.59
CA ARG A 74 10.82 11.34 7.39
C ARG A 74 11.54 12.00 8.57
N ARG A 75 10.97 13.08 9.14
CA ARG A 75 11.54 13.76 10.31
C ARG A 75 11.56 12.85 11.53
N LEU A 76 10.48 12.12 11.78
CA LEU A 76 10.38 11.16 12.87
C LEU A 76 11.36 9.99 12.68
N ALA A 77 11.45 9.45 11.46
CA ALA A 77 12.40 8.40 11.11
C ALA A 77 13.86 8.85 11.33
N ALA A 78 14.23 10.07 10.93
CA ALA A 78 15.57 10.61 11.19
C ALA A 78 15.87 10.72 12.69
N ARG A 79 14.89 11.12 13.51
CA ARG A 79 15.03 11.15 14.98
C ARG A 79 15.27 9.74 15.53
N LEU A 80 14.51 8.74 15.08
CA LEU A 80 14.70 7.35 15.50
C LEU A 80 16.05 6.79 15.06
N ILE A 81 16.45 7.03 13.81
CA ILE A 81 17.75 6.58 13.29
C ILE A 81 18.88 7.15 14.15
N ASN A 82 18.87 8.46 14.40
CA ASN A 82 19.90 9.10 15.21
C ASN A 82 19.91 8.62 16.66
N GLY A 83 18.74 8.30 17.23
CA GLY A 83 18.61 7.84 18.61
C GLY A 83 18.93 6.35 18.81
N LEU A 84 18.84 5.54 17.76
CA LEU A 84 19.04 4.09 17.83
C LEU A 84 20.33 3.62 17.16
N LYS A 85 21.11 4.52 16.53
CA LYS A 85 22.31 4.16 15.75
C LYS A 85 23.38 3.38 16.51
N ASP A 86 23.40 3.49 17.84
CA ASP A 86 24.41 2.87 18.70
C ASP A 86 23.90 1.54 19.33
N VAL A 87 22.66 1.14 19.04
CA VAL A 87 22.07 -0.15 19.46
C VAL A 87 22.50 -1.23 18.46
N LYS A 88 23.46 -2.07 18.85
CA LYS A 88 24.14 -3.01 17.95
C LYS A 88 23.24 -4.16 17.50
N GLU A 89 22.24 -4.48 18.31
CA GLU A 89 21.26 -5.54 18.07
C GLU A 89 20.24 -5.14 17.00
N LEU A 90 20.22 -3.86 16.59
CA LEU A 90 19.29 -3.33 15.61
C LEU A 90 19.98 -2.92 14.31
N GLN A 91 19.52 -3.48 13.20
CA GLN A 91 19.80 -2.92 11.88
C GLN A 91 18.67 -1.98 11.48
N LEU A 92 19.02 -0.71 11.31
CA LEU A 92 18.07 0.37 11.03
C LEU A 92 17.75 0.48 9.53
N PRO A 93 16.58 1.04 9.16
CA PRO A 93 16.24 1.24 7.76
C PRO A 93 17.25 2.13 7.04
N TYR A 94 17.62 1.71 5.83
CA TYR A 94 18.53 2.44 4.94
C TYR A 94 17.78 3.10 3.78
N GLU A 95 18.20 4.30 3.39
CA GLU A 95 17.72 5.01 2.21
C GLU A 95 18.80 5.00 1.11
N PRO A 96 18.59 4.27 0.00
CA PRO A 96 19.55 4.23 -1.11
C PRO A 96 19.78 5.59 -1.78
N LYS A 97 21.02 5.81 -2.25
CA LYS A 97 21.37 7.04 -2.98
C LYS A 97 20.46 7.23 -4.20
N GLY A 98 19.88 8.41 -4.33
CA GLY A 98 18.97 8.77 -5.43
C GLY A 98 17.49 8.42 -5.19
N PHE A 99 17.16 7.79 -4.06
CA PHE A 99 15.80 7.42 -3.69
C PHE A 99 15.33 8.17 -2.44
N LYS A 100 14.02 8.19 -2.23
CA LYS A 100 13.40 8.72 -1.00
C LYS A 100 12.48 7.68 -0.40
N HIS A 101 12.72 7.34 0.86
CA HIS A 101 11.88 6.50 1.68
C HIS A 101 10.73 7.32 2.29
N VAL A 102 9.49 6.88 2.12
CA VAL A 102 8.30 7.57 2.66
C VAL A 102 7.95 7.16 4.10
N TYR A 103 8.62 6.12 4.61
CA TYR A 103 8.48 5.58 5.96
C TYR A 103 7.03 5.25 6.33
N HIS A 104 6.30 4.58 5.43
CA HIS A 104 4.98 4.02 5.76
C HIS A 104 5.05 3.15 7.03
N LEU A 105 6.15 2.41 7.17
CA LEU A 105 6.61 1.78 8.40
C LEU A 105 8.07 2.18 8.68
N PHE A 106 8.52 1.93 9.91
CA PHE A 106 9.93 2.02 10.32
C PHE A 106 10.43 0.61 10.68
N PRO A 107 10.75 -0.24 9.69
CA PRO A 107 11.17 -1.61 9.95
C PRO A 107 12.60 -1.64 10.51
N VAL A 108 12.82 -2.42 11.56
CA VAL A 108 14.15 -2.74 12.07
C VAL A 108 14.36 -4.24 12.02
N PHE A 109 15.56 -4.69 11.69
CA PHE A 109 15.95 -6.07 11.93
C PHE A 109 16.56 -6.15 13.32
N TYR A 110 16.17 -7.18 14.07
CA TYR A 110 16.71 -7.47 15.38
C TYR A 110 17.53 -8.76 15.31
N ASP A 111 18.78 -8.68 15.72
CA ASP A 111 19.69 -9.81 15.85
C ASP A 111 20.63 -9.57 17.03
N ASP A 112 20.58 -10.43 18.03
CA ASP A 112 21.41 -10.36 19.23
C ASP A 112 22.13 -11.70 19.40
N PRO A 113 23.30 -11.88 18.77
CA PRO A 113 24.02 -13.15 18.79
C PRO A 113 24.66 -13.46 20.15
N GLU A 114 24.81 -12.45 21.02
CA GLU A 114 25.42 -12.60 22.35
C GLU A 114 24.40 -13.08 23.40
N SER A 115 23.10 -12.95 23.11
CA SER A 115 22.02 -13.44 23.96
C SER A 115 21.18 -14.53 23.30
N LYS A 116 20.23 -15.08 24.05
CA LYS A 116 19.19 -16.01 23.53
C LYS A 116 17.87 -15.28 23.23
N ALA A 117 17.83 -13.96 23.38
CA ALA A 117 16.63 -13.19 23.16
C ALA A 117 16.29 -13.16 21.68
N ASN A 118 15.01 -13.35 21.36
CA ASN A 118 14.51 -13.26 19.99
C ASN A 118 13.54 -12.08 19.85
N VAL A 119 13.06 -11.86 18.62
CA VAL A 119 12.15 -10.74 18.32
C VAL A 119 10.89 -10.72 19.21
N ASN A 120 10.38 -11.88 19.66
CA ASN A 120 9.22 -11.90 20.54
C ASN A 120 9.55 -11.35 21.93
N ASP A 121 10.76 -11.56 22.42
CA ASP A 121 11.19 -11.04 23.72
C ASP A 121 11.33 -9.52 23.64
N LEU A 122 11.89 -9.00 22.54
CA LEU A 122 11.92 -7.56 22.27
C LEU A 122 10.50 -6.96 22.19
N ILE A 123 9.58 -7.60 21.46
CA ILE A 123 8.20 -7.12 21.33
C ILE A 123 7.52 -7.10 22.70
N ARG A 124 7.69 -8.13 23.53
CA ARG A 124 7.14 -8.18 24.90
C ARG A 124 7.70 -7.08 25.77
N MET A 125 9.02 -6.88 25.80
CA MET A 125 9.65 -5.80 26.56
C MET A 125 9.09 -4.42 26.12
N LEU A 126 9.08 -4.15 24.81
CA LEU A 126 8.54 -2.90 24.26
C LEU A 126 7.07 -2.68 24.64
N HIS A 127 6.25 -3.73 24.60
CA HIS A 127 4.84 -3.65 24.93
C HIS A 127 4.59 -3.51 26.44
N ASP A 128 5.09 -4.44 27.24
CA ASP A 128 4.75 -4.60 28.65
C ASP A 128 5.43 -3.53 29.52
N GLU A 129 6.68 -3.17 29.21
CA GLU A 129 7.45 -2.22 30.01
C GLU A 129 7.33 -0.78 29.50
N PHE A 130 7.22 -0.61 28.17
CA PHE A 130 7.26 0.72 27.55
C PHE A 130 5.96 1.14 26.86
N SER A 131 4.93 0.28 26.82
CA SER A 131 3.66 0.54 26.10
C SER A 131 3.85 0.87 24.60
N ILE A 132 4.93 0.37 24.00
CA ILE A 132 5.27 0.54 22.59
C ILE A 132 4.79 -0.71 21.84
N ARG A 133 3.80 -0.52 20.95
CA ARG A 133 3.28 -1.59 20.10
C ARG A 133 4.07 -1.68 18.80
N THR A 134 4.64 -2.85 18.55
CA THR A 134 5.33 -3.22 17.31
C THR A 134 4.71 -4.49 16.72
N VAL A 135 5.00 -4.77 15.45
CA VAL A 135 4.47 -5.95 14.75
C VAL A 135 5.57 -6.61 13.93
N PRO A 136 5.62 -7.95 13.86
CA PRO A 136 6.50 -8.65 12.91
C PRO A 136 6.02 -8.44 11.47
N LEU A 137 6.95 -8.30 10.53
CA LEU A 137 6.67 -7.95 9.13
C LEU A 137 7.41 -8.91 8.18
N TYR A 138 6.77 -9.45 7.15
CA TYR A 138 5.51 -10.20 7.25
C TYR A 138 5.86 -11.69 7.10
N PRO A 139 5.03 -12.63 7.59
CA PRO A 139 5.26 -14.05 7.31
C PRO A 139 5.30 -14.30 5.79
N PRO A 140 6.22 -15.14 5.30
CA PRO A 140 6.22 -15.52 3.89
C PRO A 140 4.88 -16.11 3.45
N VAL A 141 4.36 -15.64 2.31
CA VAL A 141 2.98 -15.93 1.87
C VAL A 141 2.71 -17.44 1.75
N TYR A 142 3.69 -18.21 1.31
CA TYR A 142 3.59 -19.68 1.16
C TYR A 142 3.52 -20.45 2.49
N TRP A 143 3.59 -19.78 3.65
CA TRP A 143 3.35 -20.41 4.94
C TRP A 143 1.86 -20.53 5.27
N PHE A 144 1.02 -19.65 4.73
CA PHE A 144 -0.41 -19.64 5.04
C PHE A 144 -1.14 -20.78 4.32
N THR A 145 -2.13 -21.37 5.00
CA THR A 145 -2.92 -22.51 4.50
C THR A 145 -3.55 -22.28 3.14
N LEU A 146 -3.96 -21.04 2.81
CA LEU A 146 -4.57 -20.71 1.52
C LEU A 146 -3.61 -20.86 0.33
N TYR A 147 -2.30 -20.79 0.57
CA TYR A 147 -1.25 -20.80 -0.46
C TYR A 147 -0.39 -22.07 -0.41
N LYS A 148 -0.84 -23.11 0.31
CA LYS A 148 -0.23 -24.44 0.30
C LYS A 148 -0.88 -25.32 -0.76
#